data_AF-A0A8H8RGU7-F1
#
_entry.id   AF-A0A8H8RGU7-F1
#
_cell.length_a   1.000
_cell.length_b   1.000
_cell.length_c   1.000
_cell.angle_alpha   90.00
_cell.angle_beta   90.00
_cell.angle_gamma   90.00
#
_symmetry.space_group_name_H-M   'P 1'
#
loop_
_entity.id
_entity.type
_entity.pdbx_description
1 polymer ?
#
loop_
_entity_poly.entity_id
_entity_poly.type
_entity_poly.pdbx_seq_one_letter_code
_entity_poly.pdbx_strand_id
1 'polypeptide(L)'
;MKDNVRYRNLLQQLKVLQNEIGELELRNVADDWEQLEHEAVRAEKMYQNLIAKRGPVFGEIKSKDEELRKYLTEWDTDYKDAAVRYRQALVNLTSTKAVTDDVAKLHKAVDQAIMKYHSMKMEEINAIASDLWQKTYQGTDIDTIMIRSDDDEESTVARNSYKYRVVMVKQDTEMDMRGRCSAGQKVLACIIIRLALAECFGVNCGIIALDEPTTNLDQDNIQALAKALHGIIEARKHQANFQLIIITHDEEFLKHVHCNDFTEHYYRVSRDDRQKSVIERQPITDIMAS
;
A
#
# COMPACT_ATOMS: atom_id res chain seq x y z
N MET A 1 -130.49 -30.31 59.15
CA MET A 1 -130.51 -30.44 57.67
C MET A 1 -129.35 -29.73 56.95
N LYS A 2 -128.81 -28.59 57.42
CA LYS A 2 -127.65 -27.93 56.77
C LYS A 2 -126.30 -28.62 57.02
N ASP A 3 -126.07 -29.19 58.20
CA ASP A 3 -124.76 -29.80 58.55
C ASP A 3 -124.47 -31.13 57.84
N ASN A 4 -125.49 -31.93 57.54
CA ASN A 4 -125.31 -33.23 56.88
C ASN A 4 -124.96 -33.08 55.38
N VAL A 5 -125.48 -32.04 54.73
CA VAL A 5 -125.11 -31.69 53.33
C VAL A 5 -123.71 -31.08 53.28
N ARG A 6 -123.34 -30.25 54.27
CA ARG A 6 -122.00 -29.67 54.37
C ARG A 6 -120.93 -30.72 54.67
N TYR A 7 -121.24 -31.71 55.53
CA TYR A 7 -120.38 -32.85 55.82
C TYR A 7 -120.14 -33.74 54.59
N ARG A 8 -121.19 -34.01 53.79
CA ARG A 8 -121.04 -34.76 52.54
C ARG A 8 -120.23 -34.02 51.47
N ASN A 9 -120.44 -32.70 51.31
CA ASN A 9 -119.63 -31.89 50.40
C ASN A 9 -118.17 -31.79 50.85
N LEU A 10 -117.92 -31.63 52.15
CA LEU A 10 -116.57 -31.63 52.70
C LEU A 10 -115.89 -32.99 52.51
N LEU A 11 -116.58 -34.11 52.73
CA LEU A 11 -116.06 -35.45 52.44
C LEU A 11 -115.76 -35.65 50.95
N GLN A 12 -116.59 -35.10 50.07
CA GLN A 12 -116.37 -35.19 48.62
C GLN A 12 -115.19 -34.34 48.18
N GLN A 13 -115.03 -33.14 48.73
CA GLN A 13 -113.85 -32.29 48.52
C GLN A 13 -112.58 -32.91 49.12
N LEU A 14 -112.65 -33.51 50.31
CA LEU A 14 -111.52 -34.23 50.92
C LEU A 14 -111.09 -35.41 50.06
N LYS A 15 -112.04 -36.12 49.45
CA LYS A 15 -111.77 -37.22 48.54
C LYS A 15 -111.18 -36.77 47.21
N VAL A 16 -111.62 -35.62 46.68
CA VAL A 16 -111.03 -35.00 45.49
C VAL A 16 -109.61 -34.51 45.80
N LEU A 17 -109.41 -33.79 46.91
CA LEU A 17 -108.08 -33.34 47.36
C LEU A 17 -107.15 -34.51 47.68
N GLN A 18 -107.64 -35.61 48.27
CA GLN A 18 -106.84 -36.82 48.48
C GLN A 18 -106.48 -37.51 47.16
N ASN A 19 -107.38 -37.50 46.17
CA ASN A 19 -107.06 -38.00 44.84
C ASN A 19 -106.08 -37.08 44.11
N GLU A 20 -106.20 -35.76 44.22
CA GLU A 20 -105.27 -34.79 43.62
C GLU A 20 -103.88 -34.85 44.29
N ILE A 21 -103.82 -34.98 45.62
CA ILE A 21 -102.57 -35.22 46.35
C ILE A 21 -101.98 -36.58 45.93
N GLY A 22 -102.79 -37.63 45.83
CA GLY A 22 -102.33 -38.93 45.34
C GLY A 22 -101.84 -38.89 43.89
N GLU A 23 -102.49 -38.13 43.01
CA GLU A 23 -102.04 -37.92 41.62
C GLU A 23 -100.77 -37.07 41.53
N LEU A 24 -100.59 -36.08 42.42
CA LEU A 24 -99.38 -35.26 42.49
C LEU A 24 -98.20 -35.99 43.14
N GLU A 25 -98.46 -36.91 44.08
CA GLU A 25 -97.46 -37.83 44.64
C GLU A 25 -97.11 -38.96 43.65
N LEU A 26 -98.06 -39.38 42.80
CA LEU A 26 -97.84 -40.34 41.69
C LEU A 26 -97.15 -39.71 40.47
N ARG A 27 -97.33 -38.41 40.23
CA ARG A 27 -96.45 -37.64 39.35
C ARG A 27 -95.11 -37.58 40.05
N ASN A 28 -94.32 -38.59 39.77
CA ASN A 28 -93.02 -38.87 40.34
C ASN A 28 -92.06 -37.74 39.93
N VAL A 29 -92.16 -36.57 40.56
CA VAL A 29 -91.26 -35.43 40.40
C VAL A 29 -89.82 -35.89 40.66
N ALA A 30 -89.66 -36.92 41.49
CA ALA A 30 -88.40 -37.63 41.68
C ALA A 30 -87.85 -38.25 40.38
N ASP A 31 -88.66 -38.95 39.57
CA ASP A 31 -88.20 -39.57 38.33
C ASP A 31 -87.86 -38.53 37.25
N ASP A 32 -88.68 -37.48 37.10
CA ASP A 32 -88.41 -36.39 36.14
C ASP A 32 -87.17 -35.59 36.57
N TRP A 33 -87.00 -35.35 37.88
CA TRP A 33 -85.82 -34.69 38.43
C TRP A 33 -84.57 -35.57 38.29
N GLU A 34 -84.67 -36.88 38.51
CA GLU A 34 -83.57 -37.84 38.34
C GLU A 34 -83.18 -37.98 36.85
N GLN A 35 -84.14 -37.95 35.92
CA GLN A 35 -83.85 -37.88 34.48
C GLN A 35 -83.14 -36.58 34.09
N LEU A 36 -83.64 -35.43 34.54
CA LEU A 36 -83.01 -34.13 34.27
C LEU A 36 -81.63 -34.01 34.92
N GLU A 37 -81.43 -34.58 36.11
CA GLU A 37 -80.14 -34.65 36.79
C GLU A 37 -79.17 -35.56 36.01
N HIS A 38 -79.63 -36.71 35.52
CA HIS A 38 -78.84 -37.57 34.65
C HIS A 38 -78.47 -36.90 33.33
N GLU A 39 -79.37 -36.15 32.72
CA GLU A 39 -79.09 -35.36 31.50
C GLU A 39 -78.10 -34.24 31.78
N ALA A 40 -78.26 -33.51 32.88
CA ALA A 40 -77.31 -32.47 33.31
C ALA A 40 -75.91 -33.06 33.58
N VAL A 41 -75.83 -34.21 34.25
CA VAL A 41 -74.56 -34.92 34.50
C VAL A 41 -73.94 -35.43 33.20
N ARG A 42 -74.75 -35.92 32.24
CA ARG A 42 -74.25 -36.32 30.91
C ARG A 42 -73.74 -35.13 30.11
N ALA A 43 -74.48 -34.02 30.09
CA ALA A 43 -74.10 -32.79 29.42
C ALA A 43 -72.83 -32.19 30.04
N GLU A 44 -72.71 -32.19 31.37
CA GLU A 44 -71.51 -31.75 32.09
C GLU A 44 -70.32 -32.65 31.76
N LYS A 45 -70.48 -33.97 31.75
CA LYS A 45 -69.42 -34.90 31.32
C LYS A 45 -68.99 -34.65 29.87
N MET A 46 -69.94 -34.41 28.96
CA MET A 46 -69.63 -34.06 27.57
C MET A 46 -68.89 -32.72 27.47
N TYR A 47 -69.30 -31.72 28.23
CA TYR A 47 -68.66 -30.41 28.30
C TYR A 47 -67.22 -30.51 28.83
N GLN A 48 -67.01 -31.23 29.93
CA GLN A 48 -65.68 -31.48 30.48
C GLN A 48 -64.79 -32.25 29.50
N ASN A 49 -65.33 -33.26 28.81
CA ASN A 49 -64.60 -33.98 27.76
C ASN A 49 -64.22 -33.08 26.59
N LEU A 50 -65.10 -32.15 26.17
CA LEU A 50 -64.81 -31.19 25.11
C LEU A 50 -63.78 -30.15 25.54
N ILE A 51 -63.82 -29.67 26.79
CA ILE A 51 -62.79 -28.78 27.35
C ILE A 51 -61.44 -29.49 27.43
N ALA A 52 -61.43 -30.73 27.93
CA ALA A 52 -60.22 -31.54 28.04
C ALA A 52 -59.58 -31.80 26.67
N LYS A 53 -60.40 -31.93 25.61
CA LYS A 53 -59.91 -31.99 24.22
C LYS A 53 -59.46 -30.64 23.66
N ARG A 54 -60.11 -29.53 24.05
CA ARG A 54 -59.78 -28.16 23.59
C ARG A 54 -58.48 -27.64 24.19
N GLY A 55 -58.20 -27.94 25.46
CA GLY A 55 -57.03 -27.43 26.20
C GLY A 55 -55.69 -27.73 25.51
N PRO A 56 -55.38 -28.99 25.17
CA PRO A 56 -54.16 -29.38 24.47
C PRO A 56 -54.03 -28.70 23.11
N VAL A 57 -55.11 -28.69 22.32
CA VAL A 57 -55.15 -28.05 21.00
C VAL A 57 -54.87 -26.55 21.12
N PHE A 58 -55.46 -25.88 22.11
CA PHE A 58 -55.23 -24.45 22.31
C PHE A 58 -53.81 -24.14 22.83
N GLY A 59 -53.23 -25.03 23.64
CA GLY A 59 -51.83 -24.95 24.04
C GLY A 59 -50.87 -25.11 22.85
N GLU A 60 -51.16 -26.07 21.97
CA GLU A 60 -50.39 -26.30 20.75
C GLU A 60 -50.48 -25.09 19.79
N ILE A 61 -51.66 -24.52 19.60
CA ILE A 61 -51.86 -23.29 18.81
C ILE A 61 -51.00 -22.15 19.36
N LYS A 62 -51.03 -21.91 20.68
CA LYS A 62 -50.21 -20.86 21.31
C LYS A 62 -48.71 -21.08 21.12
N SER A 63 -48.25 -22.32 21.32
CA SER A 63 -46.83 -22.67 21.12
C SER A 63 -46.40 -22.43 19.67
N LYS A 64 -47.25 -22.83 18.71
CA LYS A 64 -46.98 -22.63 17.28
C LYS A 64 -47.01 -21.16 16.88
N ASP A 65 -47.90 -20.35 17.45
CA ASP A 65 -47.92 -18.90 17.24
C ASP A 65 -46.65 -18.21 17.78
N GLU A 66 -46.15 -18.63 18.93
CA GLU A 66 -44.89 -18.10 19.49
C GLU A 66 -43.67 -18.53 18.67
N GLU A 67 -43.62 -19.78 18.22
CA GLU A 67 -42.59 -20.27 17.29
C GLU A 67 -42.62 -19.49 15.98
N LEU A 68 -43.80 -19.29 15.39
CA LEU A 68 -43.97 -18.54 14.16
C LEU A 68 -43.50 -17.09 14.30
N ARG A 69 -43.81 -16.44 15.43
CA ARG A 69 -43.32 -15.07 15.70
C ARG A 69 -41.80 -15.01 15.76
N LYS A 70 -41.15 -15.98 16.41
CA LYS A 70 -39.68 -16.06 16.46
C LYS A 70 -39.08 -16.22 15.06
N TYR A 71 -39.62 -17.13 14.26
CA TYR A 71 -39.16 -17.33 12.88
C TYR A 71 -39.38 -16.10 12.00
N LEU A 72 -40.50 -15.38 12.16
CA LEU A 72 -40.74 -14.14 11.44
C LEU A 72 -39.75 -13.04 11.83
N THR A 73 -39.43 -12.92 13.12
CA THR A 73 -38.41 -11.97 13.57
C THR A 73 -37.03 -12.31 13.03
N GLU A 74 -36.60 -13.57 13.13
CA GLU A 74 -35.31 -14.04 12.59
C GLU A 74 -35.23 -13.80 11.08
N TRP A 75 -36.32 -14.07 10.35
CA TRP A 75 -36.40 -13.83 8.92
C TRP A 75 -36.21 -12.34 8.58
N ASP A 76 -36.89 -11.44 9.29
CA ASP A 76 -36.83 -10.00 9.01
C ASP A 76 -35.46 -9.39 9.33
N THR A 77 -34.77 -9.83 10.38
CA THR A 77 -33.42 -9.33 10.71
C THR A 77 -32.31 -9.90 9.83
N ASP A 78 -32.29 -11.23 9.64
CA ASP A 78 -31.09 -11.91 9.13
C ASP A 78 -31.23 -12.38 7.69
N TYR A 79 -32.43 -12.82 7.29
CA TYR A 79 -32.61 -13.53 6.02
C TYR A 79 -33.20 -12.68 4.90
N LYS A 80 -34.05 -11.68 5.24
CA LYS A 80 -34.77 -10.85 4.28
C LYS A 80 -33.85 -10.18 3.26
N ASP A 81 -32.73 -9.60 3.73
CA ASP A 81 -31.75 -8.92 2.89
C ASP A 81 -30.48 -9.74 2.65
N ALA A 82 -30.41 -11.00 3.12
CA ALA A 82 -29.20 -11.81 3.07
C ALA A 82 -28.65 -11.93 1.64
N ALA A 83 -29.52 -12.15 0.65
CA ALA A 83 -29.12 -12.28 -0.75
C ALA A 83 -28.55 -10.98 -1.34
N VAL A 84 -29.06 -9.82 -0.92
CA VAL A 84 -28.57 -8.50 -1.36
C VAL A 84 -27.23 -8.20 -0.70
N ARG A 85 -27.14 -8.41 0.62
CA ARG A 85 -25.88 -8.24 1.39
C ARG A 85 -24.78 -9.16 0.87
N TYR A 86 -25.10 -10.42 0.57
CA TYR A 86 -24.17 -11.36 -0.04
C TYR A 86 -23.67 -10.87 -1.40
N ARG A 87 -24.58 -10.43 -2.28
CA ARG A 87 -24.19 -9.86 -3.59
C ARG A 87 -23.28 -8.65 -3.44
N GLN A 88 -23.59 -7.73 -2.52
CA GLN A 88 -22.77 -6.53 -2.31
C GLN A 88 -21.39 -6.87 -1.74
N ALA A 89 -21.33 -7.79 -0.76
CA ALA A 89 -20.07 -8.29 -0.21
C ALA A 89 -19.24 -9.01 -1.28
N LEU A 90 -19.87 -9.81 -2.14
CA LEU A 90 -19.20 -10.49 -3.25
C LEU A 90 -18.62 -9.50 -4.25
N VAL A 91 -19.39 -8.49 -4.66
CA VAL A 91 -18.90 -7.42 -5.56
C VAL A 91 -17.70 -6.71 -4.93
N ASN A 92 -17.80 -6.29 -3.67
CA ASN A 92 -16.70 -5.65 -2.96
C ASN A 92 -15.46 -6.55 -2.88
N LEU A 93 -15.62 -7.84 -2.57
CA LEU A 93 -14.52 -8.80 -2.51
C LEU A 93 -13.85 -8.99 -3.88
N THR A 94 -14.65 -9.15 -4.94
CA THR A 94 -14.10 -9.30 -6.30
C THR A 94 -13.37 -8.04 -6.75
N SER A 95 -13.91 -6.85 -6.44
CA SER A 95 -13.29 -5.57 -6.77
C SER A 95 -12.00 -5.36 -5.99
N THR A 96 -11.97 -5.64 -4.68
CA THR A 96 -10.75 -5.46 -3.87
C THR A 96 -9.66 -6.45 -4.27
N LYS A 97 -10.00 -7.70 -4.61
CA LYS A 97 -9.05 -8.66 -5.16
C LYS A 97 -8.45 -8.16 -6.48
N ALA A 98 -9.28 -7.70 -7.41
CA ALA A 98 -8.79 -7.15 -8.68
C ALA A 98 -7.85 -5.95 -8.47
N VAL A 99 -8.21 -5.02 -7.57
CA VAL A 99 -7.35 -3.87 -7.22
C VAL A 99 -6.03 -4.33 -6.60
N THR A 100 -6.06 -5.34 -5.72
CA THR A 100 -4.85 -5.87 -5.08
C THR A 100 -3.91 -6.49 -6.12
N ASP A 101 -4.46 -7.27 -7.05
CA ASP A 101 -3.70 -7.86 -8.15
C ASP A 101 -3.09 -6.79 -9.05
N ASP A 102 -3.82 -5.71 -9.34
CA ASP A 102 -3.32 -4.62 -10.16
C ASP A 102 -2.23 -3.81 -9.45
N VAL A 103 -2.37 -3.54 -8.16
CA VAL A 103 -1.30 -2.92 -7.35
C VAL A 103 -0.05 -3.78 -7.34
N ALA A 104 -0.19 -5.11 -7.21
CA ALA A 104 0.94 -6.03 -7.25
C ALA A 104 1.65 -6.02 -8.61
N LYS A 105 0.89 -5.94 -9.72
CA LYS A 105 1.47 -5.79 -11.07
C LYS A 105 2.19 -4.46 -11.22
N LEU A 106 1.62 -3.36 -10.74
CA LEU A 106 2.24 -2.04 -10.79
C LEU A 106 3.55 -2.00 -9.98
N HIS A 107 3.56 -2.56 -8.78
CA HIS A 107 4.78 -2.70 -7.97
C HIS A 107 5.88 -3.43 -8.75
N LYS A 108 5.54 -4.59 -9.33
CA LYS A 108 6.50 -5.38 -10.12
C LYS A 108 7.00 -4.62 -11.35
N ALA A 109 6.11 -3.91 -12.04
CA ALA A 109 6.47 -3.11 -13.22
C ALA A 109 7.42 -1.96 -12.86
N VAL A 110 7.16 -1.28 -11.74
CA VAL A 110 8.03 -0.20 -11.24
C VAL A 110 9.40 -0.74 -10.84
N ASP A 111 9.46 -1.85 -10.09
CA ASP A 111 10.73 -2.47 -9.72
C ASP A 111 11.56 -2.85 -10.96
N GLN A 112 10.92 -3.48 -11.95
CA GLN A 112 11.59 -3.83 -13.20
C GLN A 112 12.08 -2.60 -13.97
N ALA A 113 11.29 -1.52 -13.97
CA ALA A 113 11.70 -0.26 -14.60
C ALA A 113 12.89 0.38 -13.88
N ILE A 114 12.91 0.35 -12.54
CA ILE A 114 14.03 0.86 -11.72
C ILE A 114 15.31 0.06 -11.98
N MET A 115 15.24 -1.27 -11.92
CA MET A 115 16.40 -2.14 -12.19
C MET A 115 16.93 -1.94 -13.61
N LYS A 116 16.04 -1.87 -14.60
CA LYS A 116 16.41 -1.63 -16.00
C LYS A 116 17.05 -0.25 -16.18
N TYR A 117 16.50 0.78 -15.55
CA TYR A 117 17.05 2.13 -15.61
C TYR A 117 18.44 2.19 -14.97
N HIS A 118 18.62 1.56 -13.81
CA HIS A 118 19.90 1.48 -13.12
C HIS A 118 20.97 0.79 -13.98
N SER A 119 20.67 -0.40 -14.51
CA SER A 119 21.59 -1.15 -15.39
C SER A 119 21.97 -0.33 -16.63
N MET A 120 20.99 0.28 -17.30
CA MET A 120 21.22 1.15 -18.45
C MET A 120 22.12 2.34 -18.10
N LYS A 121 21.89 3.00 -16.95
CA LYS A 121 22.70 4.13 -16.52
C LYS A 121 24.11 3.71 -16.13
N MET A 122 24.30 2.55 -15.50
CA MET A 122 25.65 2.04 -15.19
C MET A 122 26.44 1.71 -16.46
N GLU A 123 25.79 1.17 -17.49
CA GLU A 123 26.42 0.94 -18.79
C GLU A 123 26.86 2.25 -19.44
N GLU A 124 25.98 3.26 -19.45
CA GLU A 124 26.28 4.60 -19.99
C GLU A 124 27.46 5.27 -19.24
N ILE A 125 27.46 5.24 -17.90
CA ILE A 125 28.55 5.78 -17.08
C ILE A 125 29.86 5.07 -17.38
N ASN A 126 29.84 3.73 -17.47
CA ASN A 126 31.04 2.94 -17.74
C ASN A 126 31.59 3.17 -19.15
N ALA A 127 30.74 3.36 -20.15
CA ALA A 127 31.16 3.70 -21.50
C ALA A 127 31.91 5.05 -21.53
N ILE A 128 31.36 6.07 -20.88
CA ILE A 128 31.98 7.40 -20.83
C ILE A 128 33.25 7.39 -19.99
N ALA A 129 33.22 6.76 -18.82
CA ALA A 129 34.41 6.63 -17.96
C ALA A 129 35.54 5.88 -18.66
N SER A 130 35.20 4.85 -19.45
CA SER A 130 36.17 4.07 -20.22
C SER A 130 36.84 4.92 -21.31
N ASP A 131 36.05 5.66 -22.10
CA ASP A 131 36.55 6.56 -23.14
C ASP A 131 37.42 7.69 -22.57
N LEU A 132 36.97 8.32 -21.48
CA LEU A 132 37.73 9.37 -20.81
C LEU A 132 39.04 8.84 -20.20
N TRP A 133 39.03 7.65 -19.60
CA TRP A 133 40.24 7.02 -19.06
C TRP A 133 41.27 6.77 -20.14
N GLN A 134 40.88 6.17 -21.27
CA GLN A 134 41.79 5.87 -22.38
C GLN A 134 42.38 7.13 -23.01
N LYS A 135 41.66 8.25 -23.01
CA LYS A 135 42.15 9.53 -23.53
C LYS A 135 43.09 10.26 -22.57
N THR A 136 42.88 10.10 -21.27
CA THR A 136 43.59 10.88 -20.24
C THR A 136 44.78 10.13 -19.66
N TYR A 137 44.64 8.85 -19.33
CA TYR A 137 45.66 8.11 -18.61
C TYR A 137 46.76 7.66 -19.56
N GLN A 138 48.00 8.10 -19.29
CA GLN A 138 49.17 7.77 -20.13
C GLN A 138 49.90 6.49 -19.69
N GLY A 139 49.50 5.87 -18.58
CA GLY A 139 50.12 4.64 -18.06
C GLY A 139 49.67 3.38 -18.81
N THR A 140 50.58 2.41 -18.96
CA THR A 140 50.29 1.11 -19.61
C THR A 140 49.84 0.02 -18.63
N ASP A 141 49.62 0.38 -17.37
CA ASP A 141 49.30 -0.55 -16.30
C ASP A 141 47.79 -0.76 -16.09
N ILE A 142 46.95 0.16 -16.56
CA ILE A 142 45.48 0.09 -16.47
C ILE A 142 44.87 0.49 -17.82
N ASP A 143 44.16 -0.45 -18.45
CA ASP A 143 43.53 -0.23 -19.76
C ASP A 143 42.25 0.61 -19.63
N THR A 144 41.44 0.34 -18.60
CA THR A 144 40.21 1.08 -18.33
C THR A 144 39.74 0.94 -16.89
N ILE A 145 38.78 1.79 -16.50
CA ILE A 145 38.10 1.74 -15.20
C ILE A 145 36.60 1.59 -15.38
N MET A 146 35.95 0.89 -14.46
CA MET A 146 34.50 0.70 -14.45
C MET A 146 33.97 0.73 -13.02
N ILE A 147 32.69 1.07 -12.89
CA ILE A 147 31.91 0.94 -11.68
C ILE A 147 31.11 -0.36 -11.80
N ARG A 148 31.31 -1.27 -10.85
CA ARG A 148 30.50 -2.47 -10.67
C ARG A 148 29.49 -2.23 -9.56
N SER A 149 28.24 -2.59 -9.83
CA SER A 149 27.17 -2.69 -8.84
C SER A 149 26.91 -4.17 -8.59
N ASP A 150 27.26 -4.64 -7.40
CA ASP A 150 26.94 -6.00 -6.98
C ASP A 150 25.57 -5.96 -6.29
N ASP A 151 24.66 -6.83 -6.74
CA ASP A 151 23.34 -7.04 -6.14
C ASP A 151 23.49 -7.97 -4.92
N ASP A 152 23.03 -7.53 -3.74
CA ASP A 152 23.00 -8.38 -2.54
C ASP A 152 21.86 -9.42 -2.67
N GLU A 153 22.09 -10.49 -3.42
CA GLU A 153 21.12 -11.59 -3.62
C GLU A 153 20.72 -12.30 -2.31
N GLU A 154 21.51 -12.18 -1.24
CA GLU A 154 21.28 -12.86 0.05
C GLU A 154 20.27 -12.15 0.97
N SER A 155 19.88 -10.90 0.69
CA SER A 155 19.03 -10.13 1.60
C SER A 155 17.54 -10.17 1.21
N THR A 156 16.78 -11.04 1.87
CA THR A 156 15.31 -11.18 1.70
C THR A 156 14.50 -9.98 2.21
N VAL A 157 15.13 -8.99 2.86
CA VAL A 157 14.44 -7.94 3.62
C VAL A 157 14.52 -6.56 2.95
N ALA A 158 15.45 -6.33 2.01
CA ALA A 158 15.52 -5.08 1.25
C ALA A 158 16.18 -5.30 -0.12
N ARG A 159 15.36 -5.62 -1.12
CA ARG A 159 15.75 -5.94 -2.51
C ARG A 159 16.48 -4.81 -3.29
N ASN A 160 16.88 -3.73 -2.61
CA ASN A 160 17.35 -2.47 -3.20
C ASN A 160 18.70 -1.99 -2.63
N SER A 161 19.45 -2.82 -1.90
CA SER A 161 20.81 -2.45 -1.46
C SER A 161 21.83 -2.77 -2.54
N TYR A 162 22.33 -1.73 -3.22
CA TYR A 162 23.42 -1.85 -4.18
C TYR A 162 24.76 -1.60 -3.49
N LYS A 163 25.72 -2.51 -3.71
CA LYS A 163 27.11 -2.31 -3.32
C LYS A 163 27.90 -1.89 -4.54
N TYR A 164 28.55 -0.72 -4.46
CA TYR A 164 29.36 -0.20 -5.56
C TYR A 164 30.84 -0.39 -5.27
N ARG A 165 31.58 -0.83 -6.29
CA ARG A 165 33.05 -0.86 -6.28
C ARG A 165 33.60 -0.35 -7.60
N VAL A 166 34.73 0.34 -7.52
CA VAL A 166 35.45 0.81 -8.70
C VAL A 166 36.52 -0.24 -9.03
N VAL A 167 36.46 -0.76 -10.24
CA VAL A 167 37.39 -1.76 -10.74
C VAL A 167 38.24 -1.17 -11.84
N MET A 168 39.50 -1.60 -11.88
CA MET A 168 40.41 -1.39 -13.01
C MET A 168 40.50 -2.68 -13.81
N VAL A 169 40.65 -2.55 -15.13
CA VAL A 169 40.83 -3.68 -16.04
C VAL A 169 42.21 -3.61 -16.65
N LYS A 170 42.88 -4.75 -16.69
CA LYS A 170 44.13 -4.93 -17.42
C LYS A 170 44.11 -6.29 -18.10
N GLN A 171 44.25 -6.34 -19.42
CA GLN A 171 44.28 -7.60 -20.20
C GLN A 171 43.15 -8.56 -19.79
N ASP A 172 41.91 -8.07 -19.82
CA ASP A 172 40.68 -8.78 -19.41
C ASP A 172 40.60 -9.21 -17.94
N THR A 173 41.57 -8.83 -17.10
CA THR A 173 41.54 -9.10 -15.66
C THR A 173 40.98 -7.89 -14.91
N GLU A 174 39.85 -8.10 -14.23
CA GLU A 174 39.23 -7.09 -13.35
C GLU A 174 39.83 -7.13 -11.93
N MET A 175 40.22 -5.98 -11.41
CA MET A 175 40.74 -5.84 -10.05
C MET A 175 40.09 -4.65 -9.35
N ASP A 176 39.76 -4.81 -8.07
CA ASP A 176 39.26 -3.69 -7.25
C ASP A 176 40.38 -2.66 -7.03
N MET A 177 40.11 -1.40 -7.38
CA MET A 177 41.05 -0.29 -7.22
C MET A 177 41.30 0.03 -5.75
N ARG A 178 40.36 -0.28 -4.85
CA ARG A 178 40.49 0.05 -3.43
C ARG A 178 41.73 -0.61 -2.83
N GLY A 179 42.65 0.23 -2.34
CA GLY A 179 43.91 -0.21 -1.75
C GLY A 179 44.97 -0.69 -2.75
N ARG A 180 44.72 -0.59 -4.06
CA ARG A 180 45.63 -1.08 -5.12
C ARG A 180 46.07 -0.03 -6.13
N CYS A 181 45.53 1.19 -6.06
CA CYS A 181 45.90 2.30 -6.95
C CYS A 181 46.83 3.32 -6.27
N SER A 182 47.66 3.97 -7.09
CA SER A 182 48.53 5.09 -6.70
C SER A 182 47.73 6.34 -6.34
N ALA A 183 48.37 7.35 -5.74
CA ALA A 183 47.71 8.62 -5.41
C ALA A 183 47.20 9.33 -6.67
N GLY A 184 48.01 9.41 -7.72
CA GLY A 184 47.61 10.03 -8.99
C GLY A 184 46.47 9.29 -9.69
N GLN A 185 46.52 7.94 -9.73
CA GLN A 185 45.45 7.12 -10.28
C GLN A 185 44.11 7.34 -9.56
N LYS A 186 44.13 7.50 -8.23
CA LYS A 186 42.92 7.82 -7.45
C LYS A 186 42.34 9.17 -7.84
N VAL A 187 43.18 10.20 -7.93
CA VAL A 187 42.74 11.55 -8.29
C VAL A 187 42.13 11.56 -9.69
N LEU A 188 42.83 10.97 -10.67
CA LEU A 188 42.36 10.90 -12.03
C LEU A 188 41.04 10.10 -12.16
N ALA A 189 40.96 8.93 -11.54
CA ALA A 189 39.73 8.11 -11.55
C ALA A 189 38.54 8.86 -10.94
N CYS A 190 38.75 9.56 -9.82
CA CYS A 190 37.71 10.37 -9.19
C CYS A 190 37.21 11.50 -10.10
N ILE A 191 38.11 12.21 -10.79
CA ILE A 191 37.74 13.28 -11.72
C ILE A 191 36.93 12.71 -12.88
N ILE A 192 37.40 11.62 -13.49
CA ILE A 192 36.74 10.97 -14.63
C ILE A 192 35.36 10.46 -14.26
N ILE A 193 35.22 9.77 -13.12
CA ILE A 193 33.92 9.29 -12.64
C ILE A 193 32.97 10.48 -12.41
N ARG A 194 33.45 11.58 -11.84
CA ARG A 194 32.62 12.79 -11.65
C ARG A 194 32.17 13.39 -12.98
N LEU A 195 33.05 13.43 -13.98
CA LEU A 195 32.71 13.89 -15.33
C LEU A 195 31.67 12.98 -15.99
N ALA A 196 31.86 11.65 -15.92
CA ALA A 196 30.94 10.67 -16.46
C ALA A 196 29.55 10.75 -15.80
N LEU A 197 29.49 10.90 -14.47
CA LEU A 197 28.24 11.10 -13.75
C LEU A 197 27.55 12.42 -14.13
N ALA A 198 28.31 13.50 -14.27
CA ALA A 198 27.79 14.79 -14.72
C ALA A 198 27.27 14.72 -16.17
N GLU A 199 27.87 13.89 -17.03
CA GLU A 199 27.36 13.62 -18.37
C GLU A 199 26.04 12.84 -18.35
N CYS A 200 25.99 11.73 -17.61
CA CYS A 200 24.85 10.82 -17.60
C CYS A 200 23.60 11.40 -16.90
N PHE A 201 23.80 12.21 -15.85
CA PHE A 201 22.73 12.72 -15.00
C PHE A 201 22.56 14.24 -15.06
N GLY A 202 23.55 14.99 -15.55
CA GLY A 202 23.59 16.45 -15.51
C GLY A 202 22.97 17.16 -16.71
N VAL A 203 22.11 16.49 -17.51
CA VAL A 203 21.51 17.06 -18.74
C VAL A 203 20.86 18.44 -18.51
N ASN A 204 20.31 18.69 -17.31
CA ASN A 204 19.68 19.97 -16.94
C ASN A 204 20.47 20.80 -15.91
N CYS A 205 21.63 20.32 -15.46
CA CYS A 205 22.50 21.01 -14.51
C CYS A 205 23.95 20.74 -14.88
N GLY A 206 24.50 21.52 -15.81
CA GLY A 206 25.85 21.34 -16.32
C GLY A 206 26.92 22.05 -15.50
N ILE A 207 26.72 22.25 -14.19
CA ILE A 207 27.73 22.88 -13.33
C ILE A 207 28.66 21.81 -12.77
N ILE A 208 29.95 21.93 -13.04
CA ILE A 208 30.99 21.11 -12.42
C ILE A 208 32.12 21.99 -11.89
N ALA A 209 32.53 21.73 -10.65
CA ALA A 209 33.66 22.39 -10.02
C ALA A 209 34.78 21.38 -9.74
N LEU A 210 35.98 21.70 -10.24
CA LEU A 210 37.22 20.95 -10.05
C LEU A 210 38.17 21.81 -9.21
N ASP A 211 38.41 21.35 -7.98
CA ASP A 211 39.33 22.01 -7.04
C ASP A 211 40.67 21.26 -7.03
N GLU A 212 41.72 21.95 -7.45
CA GLU A 212 43.08 21.47 -7.67
C GLU A 212 43.17 20.11 -8.40
N PRO A 213 42.69 20.03 -9.66
CA PRO A 213 42.59 18.76 -10.39
C PRO A 213 43.94 18.11 -10.71
N THR A 214 45.05 18.85 -10.59
CA THR A 214 46.42 18.37 -10.88
C THR A 214 47.12 17.76 -9.66
N THR A 215 46.45 17.72 -8.50
CA THR A 215 47.02 17.18 -7.25
C THR A 215 47.57 15.76 -7.45
N ASN A 216 48.86 15.55 -7.13
CA ASN A 216 49.55 14.25 -7.24
C ASN A 216 49.56 13.63 -8.66
N LEU A 217 49.37 14.43 -9.72
CA LEU A 217 49.55 14.00 -11.10
C LEU A 217 50.97 14.37 -11.59
N ASP A 218 51.51 13.54 -12.48
CA ASP A 218 52.74 13.86 -13.21
C ASP A 218 52.44 14.77 -14.42
N GLN A 219 53.48 15.34 -15.02
CA GLN A 219 53.33 16.31 -16.11
C GLN A 219 52.58 15.73 -17.31
N ASP A 220 52.82 14.46 -17.66
CA ASP A 220 52.15 13.80 -18.78
C ASP A 220 50.65 13.63 -18.53
N ASN A 221 50.24 13.19 -17.34
CA ASN A 221 48.82 13.07 -16.99
C ASN A 221 48.15 14.44 -16.83
N ILE A 222 48.88 15.48 -16.35
CA ILE A 222 48.36 16.87 -16.30
C ILE A 222 48.03 17.36 -17.72
N GLN A 223 48.95 17.16 -18.68
CA GLN A 223 48.73 17.56 -20.07
C GLN A 223 47.57 16.80 -20.72
N ALA A 224 47.49 15.48 -20.48
CA ALA A 224 46.42 14.66 -21.03
C ALA A 224 45.05 15.00 -20.42
N LEU A 225 44.99 15.27 -19.11
CA LEU A 225 43.79 15.76 -18.44
C LEU A 225 43.34 17.10 -19.00
N ALA A 226 44.27 18.03 -19.20
CA ALA A 226 43.98 19.34 -19.78
C ALA A 226 43.39 19.23 -21.20
N LYS A 227 43.95 18.35 -22.05
CA LYS A 227 43.43 18.06 -23.40
C LYS A 227 42.04 17.43 -23.37
N ALA A 228 41.79 16.50 -22.45
CA ALA A 228 40.47 15.88 -22.31
C ALA A 228 39.43 16.90 -21.82
N LEU A 229 39.77 17.74 -20.84
CA LEU A 229 38.89 18.83 -20.39
C LEU A 229 38.59 19.82 -21.52
N HIS A 230 39.61 20.21 -22.30
CA HIS A 230 39.41 21.05 -23.48
C HIS A 230 38.40 20.42 -24.46
N GLY A 231 38.54 19.12 -24.77
CA GLY A 231 37.59 18.40 -25.63
C GLY A 231 36.17 18.36 -25.08
N ILE A 232 36.00 18.19 -23.77
CA ILE A 232 34.68 18.23 -23.10
C ILE A 232 34.07 19.63 -23.19
N ILE A 233 34.85 20.69 -22.92
CA ILE A 233 34.38 22.06 -22.99
C ILE A 233 33.96 22.38 -24.43
N GLU A 234 34.75 22.02 -25.43
CA GLU A 234 34.44 22.26 -26.84
C GLU A 234 33.18 21.53 -27.29
N ALA A 235 33.03 20.24 -26.94
CA ALA A 235 31.84 19.47 -27.26
C ALA A 235 30.55 20.04 -26.63
N ARG A 236 30.68 20.72 -25.47
CA ARG A 236 29.54 21.27 -24.72
C ARG A 236 29.39 22.78 -24.82
N LYS A 237 30.29 23.47 -25.53
CA LYS A 237 30.27 24.93 -25.69
C LYS A 237 28.96 25.46 -26.29
N HIS A 238 28.30 24.65 -27.11
CA HIS A 238 27.01 24.98 -27.72
C HIS A 238 25.80 24.67 -26.81
N GLN A 239 25.99 23.96 -25.71
CA GLN A 239 24.92 23.68 -24.75
C GLN A 239 24.74 24.87 -23.81
N ALA A 240 23.53 25.42 -23.74
CA ALA A 240 23.26 26.65 -22.98
C ALA A 240 23.49 26.52 -21.46
N ASN A 241 23.59 25.30 -20.92
CA ASN A 241 23.55 25.02 -19.48
C ASN A 241 24.85 24.42 -18.92
N PHE A 242 25.98 24.51 -19.64
CA PHE A 242 27.26 23.99 -19.15
C PHE A 242 28.13 25.09 -18.52
N GLN A 243 28.60 24.85 -17.29
CA GLN A 243 29.50 25.74 -16.56
C GLN A 243 30.56 24.90 -15.85
N LEU A 244 31.83 25.12 -16.22
CA LEU A 244 32.97 24.49 -15.58
C LEU A 244 33.72 25.53 -14.74
N ILE A 245 33.93 25.22 -13.46
CA ILE A 245 34.73 26.02 -12.53
C ILE A 245 36.00 25.23 -12.23
N ILE A 246 37.16 25.83 -12.49
CA ILE A 246 38.46 25.25 -12.18
C ILE A 246 39.13 26.15 -11.15
N ILE A 247 39.57 25.55 -10.05
CA ILE A 247 40.42 26.20 -9.04
C ILE A 247 41.77 25.50 -9.12
N THR A 248 42.83 26.25 -9.39
CA THR A 248 44.18 25.70 -9.45
C THR A 248 45.21 26.79 -9.21
N HIS A 249 46.39 26.40 -8.75
CA HIS A 249 47.60 27.23 -8.74
C HIS A 249 48.61 26.81 -9.82
N ASP A 250 48.28 25.81 -10.64
CA ASP A 250 49.13 25.30 -11.71
C ASP A 250 48.95 26.11 -12.99
N GLU A 251 49.87 27.04 -13.23
CA GLU A 251 49.88 27.89 -14.44
C GLU A 251 50.11 27.06 -15.72
N GLU A 252 50.88 25.97 -15.64
CA GLU A 252 51.16 25.12 -16.80
C GLU A 252 49.90 24.37 -17.23
N PHE A 253 49.12 23.86 -16.30
CA PHE A 253 47.82 23.26 -16.58
C PHE A 253 46.86 24.23 -17.27
N LEU A 254 46.77 25.48 -16.80
CA LEU A 254 45.92 26.51 -17.41
C LEU A 254 46.33 26.81 -18.87
N LYS A 255 47.63 26.76 -19.17
CA LYS A 255 48.15 26.89 -20.54
C LYS A 255 47.69 25.72 -21.43
N HIS A 256 47.74 24.50 -20.92
CA HIS A 256 47.36 23.29 -21.67
C HIS A 256 45.85 23.14 -21.90
N VAL A 257 45.00 23.70 -21.02
CA VAL A 257 43.53 23.70 -21.23
C VAL A 257 43.14 24.65 -22.38
N HIS A 258 44.02 25.57 -22.77
CA HIS A 258 43.75 26.63 -23.73
C HIS A 258 42.54 27.49 -23.32
N CYS A 259 42.52 27.94 -22.07
CA CYS A 259 41.40 28.70 -21.51
C CYS A 259 41.02 29.96 -22.32
N ASN A 260 41.95 30.53 -23.10
CA ASN A 260 41.71 31.69 -23.98
C ASN A 260 40.64 31.42 -25.04
N ASP A 261 40.40 30.17 -25.42
CA ASP A 261 39.37 29.80 -26.41
C ASP A 261 37.94 29.89 -25.85
N PHE A 262 37.82 29.96 -24.52
CA PHE A 262 36.55 29.86 -23.80
C PHE A 262 36.27 31.04 -22.88
N THR A 263 37.31 31.71 -22.38
CA THR A 263 37.17 32.79 -21.41
C THR A 263 38.25 33.85 -21.57
N GLU A 264 37.84 35.11 -21.49
CA GLU A 264 38.72 36.28 -21.55
C GLU A 264 39.34 36.64 -20.18
N HIS A 265 38.75 36.18 -19.08
CA HIS A 265 39.10 36.64 -17.72
C HIS A 265 39.12 35.47 -16.73
N TYR A 266 39.98 35.57 -15.72
CA TYR A 266 39.98 34.67 -14.57
C TYR A 266 39.87 35.47 -13.26
N TYR A 267 39.56 34.77 -12.18
CA TYR A 267 39.52 35.33 -10.83
C TYR A 267 40.75 34.87 -10.06
N ARG A 268 41.61 35.82 -9.68
CA ARG A 268 42.74 35.57 -8.79
C ARG A 268 42.31 35.80 -7.35
N VAL A 269 42.55 34.81 -6.50
CA VAL A 269 42.31 34.92 -5.06
C VAL A 269 43.66 35.15 -4.37
N SER A 270 43.79 36.24 -3.63
CA SER A 270 45.00 36.62 -2.90
C SER A 270 44.67 37.02 -1.45
N ARG A 271 45.69 37.25 -0.62
CA ARG A 271 45.53 37.82 0.72
C ARG A 271 46.03 39.25 0.74
N ASP A 272 45.26 40.16 1.33
CA ASP A 272 45.69 41.54 1.58
C ASP A 272 46.67 41.63 2.76
N ASP A 273 47.19 42.83 3.02
CA ASP A 273 48.08 43.14 4.15
C ASP A 273 47.46 42.81 5.52
N ARG A 274 46.13 42.64 5.60
CA ARG A 274 45.38 42.31 6.80
C ARG A 274 45.02 40.82 6.86
N GLN A 275 45.60 39.98 6.00
CA GLN A 275 45.33 38.54 5.88
C GLN A 275 43.87 38.19 5.54
N LYS A 276 43.13 39.11 4.89
CA LYS A 276 41.79 38.86 4.36
C LYS A 276 41.88 38.43 2.90
N SER A 277 41.02 37.49 2.52
CA SER A 277 40.91 37.05 1.13
C SER A 277 40.32 38.16 0.25
N VAL A 278 41.01 38.48 -0.84
CA VAL A 278 40.57 39.42 -1.87
C VAL A 278 40.47 38.67 -3.19
N ILE A 279 39.45 38.99 -3.97
CA ILE A 279 39.19 38.39 -5.27
C ILE A 279 39.30 39.49 -6.32
N GLU A 280 40.22 39.32 -7.26
CA GLU A 280 40.45 40.27 -8.34
C GLU A 280 40.23 39.59 -9.70
N ARG A 281 39.53 40.28 -10.61
CA ARG A 281 39.35 39.82 -11.98
C ARG A 281 40.52 40.29 -12.82
N GLN A 282 41.22 39.35 -13.47
CA GLN A 282 42.40 39.62 -14.30
C GLN A 282 42.19 39.08 -15.72
N PRO A 283 42.76 39.72 -16.76
CA PRO A 283 42.67 39.22 -18.12
C PRO A 283 43.55 37.98 -18.30
N ILE A 284 43.08 37.00 -19.07
CA ILE A 284 43.79 35.72 -19.19
C ILE A 284 45.10 35.81 -19.98
N THR A 285 45.27 36.87 -20.76
CA THR A 285 46.49 37.18 -21.52
C THR A 285 47.73 37.23 -20.65
N ASP A 286 47.59 37.60 -19.37
CA ASP A 286 48.69 37.80 -18.44
C ASP A 286 49.35 36.46 -18.04
N ILE A 287 48.60 35.36 -18.02
CA ILE A 287 49.10 34.00 -17.73
C ILE A 287 49.81 33.39 -18.96
N MET A 288 49.44 33.81 -20.16
CA MET A 288 50.00 33.29 -21.41
C MET A 288 51.29 34.00 -21.83
N ALA A 289 51.53 35.22 -21.33
CA ALA A 289 52.72 36.02 -21.62
C ALA A 289 53.91 35.71 -20.70
N SER A 290 53.70 35.00 -19.59
CA SER A 290 54.73 34.49 -18.68
C SER A 290 55.28 33.14 -19.11
#